data_AF-A0A9P6CHX1-F1
#
_entry.id   AF-A0A9P6CHX1-F1
#
_cell.length_a   1.000
_cell.length_b   1.000
_cell.length_c   1.000
_cell.angle_alpha   90.00
_cell.angle_beta   90.00
_cell.angle_gamma   90.00
#
_symmetry.space_group_name_H-M   'P 1'
#
loop_
_entity.id
_entity.type
_entity.pdbx_description
1 polymer ?
#
loop_
_entity_poly.entity_id
_entity_poly.type
_entity_poly.pdbx_seq_one_letter_code
_entity_poly.pdbx_strand_id
1 'polypeptide(L)'
;MCGLEMPKWDSFEQLEGAIALADKWDAPGPLSVIRSAVTAPSFIADPLRLYVLATRCGWQEEAKIASTHTLTLSLYDDIHQEQLQRLASKDLMTLFHFHRRRRDEFKTFVDSEEAFNAGNGTQCFCPGCGEEMDNHTWRELKFRMFAEMDRRPLGDTLIGLDMEEWPESVGCWNAKCGKDGCGRLNYNKLTTLRDIKDCIERLPATI
;
A
#
# COMPACT_ATOMS: atom_id res chain seq x y z
N MET A 1 18.00 -15.96 -33.65
CA MET A 1 16.68 -15.44 -33.23
C MET A 1 15.64 -15.94 -34.22
N CYS A 2 14.64 -16.69 -33.76
CA CYS A 2 13.51 -17.08 -34.62
C CYS A 2 12.50 -15.93 -34.63
N GLY A 3 12.12 -15.44 -35.81
CA GLY A 3 11.20 -14.31 -36.01
C GLY A 3 9.73 -14.69 -35.92
N LEU A 4 9.37 -15.59 -35.00
CA LEU A 4 7.96 -15.93 -34.76
C LEU A 4 7.32 -14.80 -33.95
N GLU A 5 6.13 -14.36 -34.39
CA GLU A 5 5.35 -13.37 -33.66
C GLU A 5 5.07 -13.88 -32.24
N MET A 6 5.26 -13.03 -31.24
CA MET A 6 4.89 -13.36 -29.87
C MET A 6 3.37 -13.50 -29.79
N PRO A 7 2.86 -14.62 -29.25
CA PRO A 7 1.43 -14.77 -29.05
C PRO A 7 0.92 -13.67 -28.12
N LYS A 8 -0.21 -13.05 -28.48
CA LYS A 8 -0.95 -12.18 -27.58
C LYS A 8 -1.72 -13.04 -26.61
N TRP A 9 -1.55 -12.76 -25.32
CA TRP A 9 -2.29 -13.42 -24.25
C TRP A 9 -3.38 -12.47 -23.77
N ASP A 10 -4.64 -12.87 -23.97
CA ASP A 10 -5.79 -12.00 -23.70
C ASP A 10 -6.46 -12.32 -22.36
N SER A 11 -6.08 -13.42 -21.71
CA SER A 11 -6.68 -13.89 -20.46
C SER A 11 -5.75 -14.78 -19.64
N PHE A 12 -6.01 -14.86 -18.34
CA PHE A 12 -5.29 -15.79 -17.45
C PHE A 12 -5.60 -17.25 -17.79
N GLU A 13 -6.81 -17.57 -18.26
CA GLU A 13 -7.20 -18.94 -18.62
C GLU A 13 -6.32 -19.49 -19.75
N GLN A 14 -6.09 -18.68 -20.80
CA GLN A 14 -5.18 -19.04 -21.89
C GLN A 14 -3.75 -19.24 -21.38
N LEU A 15 -3.31 -18.34 -20.50
CA LEU A 15 -1.95 -18.33 -19.99
C LEU A 15 -1.68 -19.52 -19.05
N GLU A 16 -2.59 -19.81 -18.13
CA GLU A 16 -2.56 -20.98 -17.24
C GLU A 16 -2.61 -22.29 -18.05
N GLY A 17 -3.43 -22.35 -19.10
CA GLY A 17 -3.48 -23.49 -20.01
C GLY A 17 -2.16 -23.72 -20.76
N ALA A 18 -1.53 -22.66 -21.25
CA ALA A 18 -0.24 -22.73 -21.92
C ALA A 18 0.89 -23.15 -20.98
N ILE A 19 0.89 -22.64 -19.74
CA ILE A 19 1.86 -23.06 -18.71
C ILE A 19 1.70 -24.54 -18.42
N ALA A 20 0.47 -25.03 -18.22
CA ALA A 20 0.22 -26.44 -17.94
C ALA A 20 0.70 -27.35 -19.08
N LEU A 21 0.54 -26.93 -20.34
CA LEU A 21 1.06 -27.66 -21.49
C LEU A 21 2.58 -27.63 -21.56
N ALA A 22 3.20 -26.47 -21.33
CA ALA A 22 4.65 -26.32 -21.38
C ALA A 22 5.35 -27.11 -20.26
N ASP A 23 4.77 -27.15 -19.07
CA ASP A 23 5.24 -27.98 -17.95
C ASP A 23 5.10 -29.48 -18.28
N LYS A 24 3.93 -29.90 -18.79
CA LYS A 24 3.70 -31.30 -19.21
C LYS A 24 4.68 -31.78 -20.28
N TRP A 25 5.18 -30.87 -21.12
CA TRP A 25 6.04 -31.18 -22.27
C TRP A 25 7.53 -30.87 -22.00
N ASP A 26 7.88 -30.48 -20.77
CA ASP A 26 9.23 -30.05 -20.38
C ASP A 26 9.83 -29.03 -21.38
N ALA A 27 9.03 -28.00 -21.68
CA ALA A 27 9.34 -27.00 -22.70
C ALA A 27 9.74 -25.66 -22.06
N PRO A 28 11.01 -25.49 -21.61
CA PRO A 28 11.46 -24.29 -20.90
C PRO A 28 11.46 -23.02 -21.78
N GLY A 29 11.62 -23.18 -23.10
CA GLY A 29 11.58 -22.06 -24.05
C GLY A 29 10.22 -21.33 -24.05
N PRO A 30 9.11 -22.02 -24.33
CA PRO A 30 7.76 -21.46 -24.21
C PRO A 30 7.46 -20.84 -22.84
N LEU A 31 7.88 -21.46 -21.74
CA LEU A 31 7.70 -20.90 -20.39
C LEU A 31 8.38 -19.53 -20.23
N SER A 32 9.58 -19.35 -20.79
CA SER A 32 10.28 -18.05 -20.77
C SER A 32 9.53 -16.96 -21.54
N VAL A 33 8.93 -17.31 -22.68
CA VAL A 33 8.12 -16.38 -23.48
C VAL A 33 6.84 -16.00 -22.73
N ILE A 34 6.17 -16.96 -22.12
CA ILE A 34 4.97 -16.71 -21.30
C ILE A 34 5.29 -15.80 -20.12
N ARG A 35 6.37 -16.10 -19.38
CA ARG A 35 6.83 -15.31 -18.24
C ARG A 35 7.10 -13.85 -18.63
N SER A 36 7.63 -13.61 -19.81
CA SER A 36 7.87 -12.24 -20.31
C SER A 36 6.58 -11.46 -20.59
N ALA A 37 5.44 -12.15 -20.74
CA ALA A 37 4.15 -11.52 -21.02
C ALA A 37 3.31 -11.23 -19.77
N VAL A 38 3.57 -11.90 -18.63
CA VAL A 38 2.71 -11.76 -17.43
C VAL A 38 2.84 -10.42 -16.72
N THR A 39 3.84 -9.61 -17.07
CA THR A 39 3.99 -8.23 -16.57
C THR A 39 3.30 -7.21 -17.48
N ALA A 40 2.55 -7.65 -18.49
CA ALA A 40 1.73 -6.76 -19.29
C ALA A 40 0.60 -6.12 -18.44
N PRO A 41 0.16 -4.89 -18.76
CA PRO A 41 -0.87 -4.19 -17.99
C PRO A 41 -2.17 -4.97 -17.77
N SER A 42 -2.57 -5.81 -18.73
CA SER A 42 -3.77 -6.65 -18.63
C SER A 42 -3.71 -7.65 -17.47
N PHE A 43 -2.53 -8.18 -17.14
CA PHE A 43 -2.34 -9.12 -16.04
C PHE A 43 -2.09 -8.41 -14.71
N ILE A 44 -1.38 -7.27 -14.74
CA ILE A 44 -1.15 -6.44 -13.55
C ILE A 44 -2.48 -5.89 -12.98
N ALA A 45 -3.50 -5.73 -13.82
CA ALA A 45 -4.84 -5.32 -13.40
C ALA A 45 -5.53 -6.32 -12.44
N ASP A 46 -5.11 -7.59 -12.42
CA ASP A 46 -5.51 -8.59 -11.42
C ASP A 46 -4.27 -9.09 -10.67
N PRO A 47 -3.74 -8.28 -9.74
CA PRO A 47 -2.44 -8.53 -9.15
C PRO A 47 -2.43 -9.73 -8.20
N LEU A 48 -3.57 -10.06 -7.59
CA LEU A 48 -3.65 -11.23 -6.71
C LEU A 48 -3.61 -12.54 -7.52
N ARG A 49 -4.33 -12.61 -8.65
CA ARG A 49 -4.26 -13.76 -9.54
C ARG A 49 -2.87 -13.91 -10.17
N LEU A 50 -2.22 -12.79 -10.52
CA LEU A 50 -0.82 -12.79 -10.97
C LEU A 50 0.12 -13.31 -9.88
N TYR A 51 -0.06 -12.89 -8.63
CA TYR A 51 0.75 -13.36 -7.50
C TYR A 51 0.60 -14.87 -7.27
N VAL A 52 -0.63 -15.39 -7.33
CA VAL A 52 -0.92 -16.84 -7.28
C VAL A 52 -0.19 -17.59 -8.38
N LEU A 53 -0.25 -17.08 -9.61
CA LEU A 53 0.41 -17.71 -10.75
C LEU A 53 1.93 -17.73 -10.59
N ALA A 54 2.52 -16.57 -10.28
CA ALA A 54 3.95 -16.40 -10.18
C ALA A 54 4.55 -17.28 -9.07
N THR A 55 3.90 -17.34 -7.90
CA THR A 55 4.35 -18.18 -6.78
C THR A 55 4.28 -19.67 -7.11
N ARG A 56 3.19 -20.14 -7.77
CA ARG A 56 3.06 -21.53 -8.24
C ARG A 56 4.13 -21.92 -9.25
N CYS A 57 4.51 -20.98 -10.13
CA CYS A 57 5.54 -21.23 -11.14
C CYS A 57 6.98 -20.97 -10.64
N GLY A 58 7.16 -20.55 -9.39
CA GLY A 58 8.47 -20.20 -8.83
C GLY A 58 9.09 -18.92 -9.41
N TRP A 59 8.28 -18.06 -10.03
CA TRP A 59 8.69 -16.82 -10.69
C TRP A 59 8.82 -15.68 -9.66
N GLN A 60 9.95 -15.64 -8.97
CA GLN A 60 10.16 -14.75 -7.82
C GLN A 60 10.05 -13.25 -8.16
N GLU A 61 10.58 -12.83 -9.30
CA GLU A 61 10.56 -11.42 -9.70
C GLU A 61 9.15 -10.94 -10.07
N GLU A 62 8.37 -11.79 -10.74
CA GLU A 62 6.98 -11.54 -11.10
C GLU A 62 6.09 -11.56 -9.86
N ALA A 63 6.37 -12.45 -8.90
CA ALA A 63 5.69 -12.46 -7.60
C ALA A 63 5.96 -11.17 -6.83
N LYS A 64 7.18 -10.64 -6.86
CA LYS A 64 7.50 -9.33 -6.29
C LYS A 64 6.69 -8.21 -6.95
N ILE A 65 6.70 -8.12 -8.28
CA ILE A 65 5.93 -7.12 -9.03
C ILE A 65 4.43 -7.21 -8.66
N ALA A 66 3.87 -8.41 -8.71
CA ALA A 66 2.47 -8.65 -8.37
C ALA A 66 2.16 -8.23 -6.93
N SER A 67 3.02 -8.59 -5.97
CA SER A 67 2.84 -8.23 -4.55
C SER A 67 2.77 -6.72 -4.35
N THR A 68 3.57 -5.93 -5.07
CA THR A 68 3.49 -4.46 -5.04
C THR A 68 2.11 -3.97 -5.44
N HIS A 69 1.54 -4.51 -6.51
CA HIS A 69 0.22 -4.12 -6.97
C HIS A 69 -0.92 -4.63 -6.07
N THR A 70 -0.71 -5.71 -5.30
CA THR A 70 -1.70 -6.15 -4.31
C THR A 70 -1.91 -5.14 -3.18
N LEU A 71 -1.00 -4.19 -2.96
CA LEU A 71 -1.15 -3.13 -1.95
C LEU A 71 -2.36 -2.21 -2.19
N THR A 72 -2.93 -2.25 -3.40
CA THR A 72 -4.18 -1.57 -3.73
C THR A 72 -5.43 -2.30 -3.21
N LEU A 73 -5.28 -3.57 -2.81
CA LEU A 73 -6.39 -4.44 -2.44
C LEU A 73 -6.56 -4.51 -0.92
N SER A 74 -7.80 -4.66 -0.48
CA SER A 74 -8.10 -5.11 0.87
C SER A 74 -8.19 -6.63 0.88
N LEU A 75 -7.12 -7.31 1.29
CA LEU A 75 -7.04 -8.78 1.21
C LEU A 75 -8.12 -9.52 2.01
N TYR A 76 -8.79 -8.84 2.95
CA TYR A 76 -9.85 -9.44 3.76
C TYR A 76 -11.23 -9.38 3.08
N ASP A 77 -11.38 -8.67 1.96
CA ASP A 77 -12.64 -8.63 1.23
C ASP A 77 -12.98 -10.02 0.64
N ASP A 78 -14.25 -10.41 0.74
CA ASP A 78 -14.74 -11.73 0.32
C ASP A 78 -14.44 -12.04 -1.16
N ILE A 79 -14.36 -11.01 -1.99
CA ILE A 79 -14.05 -11.13 -3.43
C ILE A 79 -12.68 -11.76 -3.70
N HIS A 80 -11.76 -11.73 -2.73
CA HIS A 80 -10.40 -12.26 -2.87
C HIS A 80 -10.24 -13.67 -2.32
N GLN A 81 -11.24 -14.20 -1.59
CA GLN A 81 -11.13 -15.49 -0.90
C GLN A 81 -10.76 -16.64 -1.83
N GLU A 82 -11.39 -16.73 -3.01
CA GLU A 82 -11.11 -17.80 -3.97
C GLU A 82 -9.64 -17.79 -4.41
N GLN A 83 -9.07 -16.62 -4.71
CA GLN A 83 -7.67 -16.53 -5.12
C GLN A 83 -6.72 -16.80 -3.96
N LEU A 84 -7.04 -16.32 -2.75
CA LEU A 84 -6.23 -16.58 -1.56
C LEU A 84 -6.16 -18.07 -1.20
N GLN A 85 -7.26 -18.81 -1.40
CA GLN A 85 -7.29 -20.27 -1.18
C GLN A 85 -6.39 -21.06 -2.14
N ARG A 86 -6.00 -20.47 -3.28
CA ARG A 86 -5.11 -21.10 -4.25
C ARG A 86 -3.62 -20.95 -3.90
N LEU A 87 -3.28 -20.12 -2.91
CA LEU A 87 -1.91 -19.93 -2.44
C LEU A 87 -1.48 -21.07 -1.52
N ALA A 88 -0.22 -21.48 -1.62
CA ALA A 88 0.40 -22.27 -0.56
C ALA A 88 0.51 -21.42 0.72
N SER A 89 0.41 -22.06 1.89
CA SER A 89 0.38 -21.35 3.18
C SER A 89 1.60 -20.42 3.38
N LYS A 90 2.79 -20.80 2.89
CA LYS A 90 3.99 -19.96 2.97
C LYS A 90 3.85 -18.64 2.20
N ASP A 91 3.23 -18.69 1.02
CA ASP A 91 3.11 -17.54 0.12
C ASP A 91 1.96 -16.64 0.60
N LEU A 92 0.89 -17.24 1.10
CA LEU A 92 -0.20 -16.54 1.79
C LEU A 92 0.32 -15.76 3.01
N MET A 93 1.08 -16.42 3.89
CA MET A 93 1.66 -15.78 5.07
C MET A 93 2.65 -14.67 4.70
N THR A 94 3.44 -14.86 3.65
CA THR A 94 4.37 -13.84 3.13
C THR A 94 3.61 -12.59 2.68
N LEU A 95 2.54 -12.77 1.92
CA LEU A 95 1.69 -11.67 1.44
C LEU A 95 1.01 -10.91 2.59
N PHE A 96 0.40 -11.61 3.54
CA PHE A 96 -0.23 -10.98 4.71
C PHE A 96 0.79 -10.25 5.59
N HIS A 97 1.97 -10.85 5.80
CA HIS A 97 3.02 -10.20 6.57
C HIS A 97 3.50 -8.92 5.88
N PHE A 98 3.63 -8.93 4.56
CA PHE A 98 4.02 -7.75 3.79
C PHE A 98 3.04 -6.59 3.94
N HIS A 99 1.73 -6.85 3.77
CA HIS A 99 0.67 -5.86 3.99
C HIS A 99 0.69 -5.30 5.41
N ARG A 100 0.74 -6.20 6.39
CA ARG A 100 0.80 -5.83 7.81
C ARG A 100 2.05 -5.02 8.15
N ARG A 101 3.22 -5.42 7.65
CA ARG A 101 4.50 -4.75 7.90
C ARG A 101 4.45 -3.30 7.42
N ARG A 102 3.92 -3.04 6.22
CA ARG A 102 3.76 -1.66 5.72
C ARG A 102 2.90 -0.80 6.64
N ARG A 103 1.76 -1.32 7.10
CA ARG A 103 0.87 -0.62 8.04
C ARG A 103 1.57 -0.34 9.39
N ASP A 104 2.24 -1.34 9.94
CA ASP A 104 2.90 -1.25 11.26
C ASP A 104 4.12 -0.30 11.23
N GLU A 105 4.91 -0.33 10.14
CA GLU A 105 6.01 0.62 9.93
C GLU A 105 5.50 2.04 9.70
N PHE A 106 4.44 2.22 8.90
CA PHE A 106 3.82 3.53 8.71
C PHE A 106 3.38 4.13 10.03
N LYS A 107 2.71 3.32 10.88
CA LYS A 107 2.31 3.73 12.23
C LYS A 107 3.49 4.22 13.05
N THR A 108 4.59 3.48 13.01
CA THR A 108 5.83 3.84 13.73
C THR A 108 6.37 5.19 13.26
N PHE A 109 6.34 5.46 11.95
CA PHE A 109 6.80 6.73 11.40
C PHE A 109 5.89 7.91 11.77
N VAL A 110 4.56 7.76 11.69
CA VAL A 110 3.62 8.84 12.06
C VAL A 110 3.53 9.09 13.56
N ASP A 111 3.93 8.11 14.39
CA ASP A 111 4.07 8.27 15.84
C ASP A 111 5.41 8.91 16.26
N SER A 112 6.34 9.16 15.31
CA SER A 112 7.61 9.81 15.61
C SER A 112 7.43 11.25 16.09
N GLU A 113 7.98 11.56 17.26
CA GLU A 113 8.04 12.94 17.77
C GLU A 113 9.01 13.81 16.95
N GLU A 114 10.07 13.22 16.38
CA GLU A 114 11.03 13.95 15.55
C GLU A 114 10.40 14.50 14.28
N ALA A 115 9.50 13.71 13.64
CA ALA A 115 8.80 14.12 12.44
C ALA A 115 7.54 14.96 12.74
N PHE A 116 6.79 14.60 13.78
CA PHE A 116 5.49 15.20 14.08
C PHE A 116 5.42 15.74 15.52
N ASN A 117 6.36 16.60 15.90
CA ASN A 117 6.44 17.14 17.27
C ASN A 117 5.13 17.81 17.73
N ALA A 118 4.47 18.58 16.87
CA ALA A 118 3.20 19.25 17.20
C ALA A 118 2.07 18.27 17.58
N GLY A 119 2.12 17.05 17.05
CA GLY A 119 1.11 16.02 17.28
C GLY A 119 1.51 14.96 18.31
N ASN A 120 2.80 14.70 18.47
CA ASN A 120 3.33 13.58 19.26
C ASN A 120 4.12 14.02 20.50
N GLY A 121 4.49 15.30 20.60
CA GLY A 121 5.25 15.80 21.74
C GLY A 121 4.48 15.67 23.06
N THR A 122 5.21 15.32 24.12
CA THR A 122 4.63 15.18 25.47
C THR A 122 4.04 16.51 25.97
N GLN A 123 4.69 17.62 25.61
CA GLN A 123 4.21 18.98 25.83
C GLN A 123 4.54 19.80 24.58
N CYS A 124 3.52 20.19 23.83
CA CYS A 124 3.67 21.09 22.69
C CYS A 124 3.03 22.43 23.00
N PHE A 125 3.75 23.51 22.76
CA PHE A 125 3.30 24.87 23.04
C PHE A 125 3.09 25.65 21.75
N CYS A 126 2.02 26.44 21.71
CA CYS A 126 1.71 27.30 20.59
C CYS A 126 2.87 28.27 20.36
N PRO A 127 3.50 28.29 19.16
CA PRO A 127 4.65 29.13 18.89
C PRO A 127 4.32 30.64 18.86
N GLY A 128 3.04 31.00 18.98
CA GLY A 128 2.58 32.39 19.01
C GLY A 128 2.40 32.94 20.42
N CYS A 129 1.84 32.14 21.33
CA CYS A 129 1.39 32.62 22.64
C CYS A 129 1.84 31.78 23.84
N GLY A 130 2.55 30.68 23.60
CA GLY A 130 3.07 29.77 24.62
C GLY A 130 2.02 28.89 25.30
N GLU A 131 0.76 28.90 24.85
CA GLU A 131 -0.29 28.04 25.40
C GLU A 131 -0.03 26.57 25.05
N GLU A 132 -0.29 25.65 25.98
CA GLU A 132 -0.24 24.22 25.69
C GLU A 132 -1.28 23.86 24.61
N MET A 133 -0.86 23.09 23.63
CA MET A 133 -1.69 22.70 22.49
C MET A 133 -2.37 21.37 22.76
N ASP A 134 -3.67 21.29 22.48
CA ASP A 134 -4.39 20.03 22.43
C ASP A 134 -4.15 19.33 21.08
N ASN A 135 -3.68 18.09 21.15
CA ASN A 135 -3.34 17.26 19.99
C ASN A 135 -4.38 16.18 19.63
N HIS A 136 -5.59 16.21 20.20
CA HIS A 136 -6.61 15.18 19.95
C HIS A 136 -6.91 14.99 18.46
N THR A 137 -7.01 16.06 17.67
CA THR A 137 -7.32 15.98 16.24
C THR A 137 -6.22 15.25 15.45
N TRP A 138 -4.95 15.37 15.88
CA TRP A 138 -3.87 14.58 15.29
C TRP A 138 -3.97 13.10 15.65
N ARG A 139 -4.35 12.78 16.88
CA ARG A 139 -4.58 11.39 17.31
C ARG A 139 -5.70 10.73 16.49
N GLU A 140 -6.79 11.45 16.25
CA GLU A 140 -7.89 11.01 15.40
C GLU A 140 -7.42 10.78 13.96
N LEU A 141 -6.70 11.75 13.37
CA LEU A 141 -6.17 11.60 12.02
C LEU A 141 -5.21 10.42 11.89
N LYS A 142 -4.31 10.21 12.85
CA LYS A 142 -3.42 9.04 12.88
C LYS A 142 -4.19 7.73 12.91
N PHE A 143 -5.25 7.66 13.72
CA PHE A 143 -6.10 6.46 13.78
C PHE A 143 -6.77 6.19 12.43
N ARG A 144 -7.34 7.22 11.80
CA ARG A 144 -7.96 7.11 10.48
C ARG A 144 -6.97 6.69 9.38
N MET A 145 -5.76 7.25 9.37
CA MET A 145 -4.70 6.86 8.43
C MET A 145 -4.23 5.42 8.67
N PHE A 146 -4.10 5.00 9.93
CA PHE A 146 -3.74 3.62 10.26
C PHE A 146 -4.79 2.62 9.76
N ALA A 147 -6.08 2.92 9.96
CA ALA A 147 -7.18 2.11 9.44
C ALA A 147 -7.20 2.08 7.90
N GLU A 148 -6.89 3.20 7.24
CA GLU A 148 -6.75 3.23 5.78
C GLU A 148 -5.60 2.34 5.30
N MET A 149 -4.44 2.41 5.96
CA MET A 149 -3.26 1.60 5.63
C MET A 149 -3.48 0.11 5.91
N ASP A 150 -4.40 -0.26 6.80
CA ASP A 150 -4.81 -1.66 7.00
C ASP A 150 -5.63 -2.18 5.82
N ARG A 151 -6.48 -1.31 5.24
CA ARG A 151 -7.36 -1.64 4.13
C ARG A 151 -6.67 -1.55 2.77
N ARG A 152 -5.81 -0.55 2.57
CA ARG A 152 -5.12 -0.24 1.31
C ARG A 152 -3.68 0.23 1.60
N PRO A 153 -2.75 -0.71 1.86
CA PRO A 153 -1.41 -0.36 2.35
C PRO A 153 -0.50 0.31 1.29
N LEU A 154 -0.98 0.52 0.06
CA LEU A 154 -0.28 1.34 -0.94
C LEU A 154 -0.10 2.77 -0.43
N GLY A 155 -1.10 3.30 0.29
CA GLY A 155 -1.10 4.66 0.82
C GLY A 155 -1.42 5.73 -0.22
N ASP A 156 -1.89 5.36 -1.41
CA ASP A 156 -2.27 6.29 -2.48
C ASP A 156 -3.59 7.03 -2.21
N THR A 157 -4.41 6.54 -1.27
CA THR A 157 -5.57 7.25 -0.73
C THR A 157 -5.21 8.21 0.40
N LEU A 158 -3.96 8.15 0.91
CA LEU A 158 -3.41 9.16 1.79
C LEU A 158 -2.93 10.35 0.94
N ILE A 159 -3.07 11.58 1.47
CA ILE A 159 -2.55 12.83 0.86
C ILE A 159 -3.29 13.25 -0.42
N GLY A 160 -4.18 12.39 -0.95
CA GLY A 160 -5.07 12.70 -2.07
C GLY A 160 -6.38 13.37 -1.65
N LEU A 161 -7.28 13.54 -2.63
CA LEU A 161 -8.61 14.12 -2.43
C LEU A 161 -9.43 13.33 -1.40
N ASP A 162 -9.28 12.00 -1.37
CA ASP A 162 -9.98 11.14 -0.40
C ASP A 162 -9.69 11.58 1.04
N MET A 163 -8.41 11.86 1.35
CA MET A 163 -7.99 12.28 2.68
C MET A 163 -8.54 13.67 3.03
N GLU A 164 -8.70 14.58 2.07
CA GLU A 164 -9.19 15.94 2.33
C GLU A 164 -10.63 15.98 2.85
N GLU A 165 -11.43 15.00 2.44
CA GLU A 165 -12.85 14.91 2.82
C GLU A 165 -13.07 14.21 4.17
N TRP A 166 -12.04 13.60 4.76
CA TRP A 166 -12.18 12.93 6.05
C TRP A 166 -12.47 13.92 7.18
N PRO A 167 -13.47 13.65 8.05
CA PRO A 167 -13.75 14.49 9.21
C PRO A 167 -12.52 14.72 10.09
N GLU A 168 -11.67 13.70 10.27
CA GLU A 168 -10.45 13.76 11.07
C GLU A 168 -9.40 14.68 10.43
N SER A 169 -9.29 14.67 9.10
CA SER A 169 -8.43 15.60 8.36
C SER A 169 -8.94 17.03 8.49
N VAL A 170 -10.24 17.25 8.28
CA VAL A 170 -10.87 18.56 8.42
C VAL A 170 -10.69 19.09 9.84
N GLY A 171 -10.87 18.25 10.86
CA GLY A 171 -10.64 18.59 12.26
C GLY A 171 -9.18 18.98 12.51
N CYS A 172 -8.23 18.17 12.03
CA CYS A 172 -6.80 18.44 12.18
C CYS A 172 -6.38 19.75 11.49
N TRP A 173 -6.83 20.01 10.25
CA TRP A 173 -6.44 21.22 9.51
C TRP A 173 -7.08 22.50 10.04
N ASN A 174 -8.22 22.39 10.73
CA ASN A 174 -8.89 23.53 11.36
C ASN A 174 -8.56 23.71 12.84
N ALA A 175 -7.80 22.79 13.44
CA ALA A 175 -7.38 22.86 14.84
C ALA A 175 -6.57 24.14 15.08
N LYS A 176 -6.99 24.89 16.10
CA LYS A 176 -6.40 26.18 16.49
C LYS A 176 -6.05 26.18 17.96
N CYS A 177 -5.12 27.05 18.33
CA CYS A 177 -4.78 27.34 19.71
C CYS A 177 -6.04 27.81 20.47
N GLY A 178 -6.32 27.18 21.60
CA GLY A 178 -7.51 27.45 22.43
C GLY A 178 -7.44 28.75 23.23
N LYS A 179 -6.28 29.44 23.25
CA LYS A 179 -6.14 30.72 23.95
C LYS A 179 -6.93 31.82 23.23
N ASP A 180 -7.78 32.50 23.98
CA ASP A 180 -8.54 33.65 23.50
C ASP A 180 -7.63 34.69 22.83
N GLY A 181 -7.99 35.07 21.61
CA GLY A 181 -7.25 36.04 20.80
C GLY A 181 -6.03 35.51 20.06
N CYS A 182 -5.63 34.24 20.21
CA CYS A 182 -4.51 33.67 19.44
C CYS A 182 -4.95 33.17 18.06
N GLY A 183 -5.85 32.18 18.00
CA GLY A 183 -6.41 31.65 16.76
C GLY A 183 -5.41 31.01 15.78
N ARG A 184 -4.15 30.82 16.17
CA ARG A 184 -3.11 30.22 15.33
C ARG A 184 -3.42 28.74 15.09
N LEU A 185 -3.18 28.26 13.87
CA LEU A 185 -3.33 26.84 13.54
C LEU A 185 -2.32 25.99 14.30
N ASN A 186 -2.77 24.81 14.75
CA ASN A 186 -1.93 23.84 15.45
C ASN A 186 -0.95 23.15 14.50
N TYR A 187 -1.36 22.92 13.25
CA TYR A 187 -0.59 22.16 12.28
C TYR A 187 -0.41 22.95 10.98
N ASN A 188 0.77 22.85 10.39
CA ASN A 188 0.99 23.33 9.03
C ASN A 188 0.62 22.21 8.05
N LYS A 189 -0.57 22.30 7.44
CA LYS A 189 -1.08 21.28 6.50
C LYS A 189 -0.06 20.86 5.44
N LEU A 190 0.62 21.81 4.81
CA LEU A 190 1.56 21.51 3.72
C LEU A 190 2.79 20.75 4.23
N THR A 191 3.35 21.15 5.36
CA THR A 191 4.49 20.45 5.97
C THR A 191 4.07 19.07 6.45
N THR A 192 2.96 18.96 7.18
CA THR A 192 2.46 17.68 7.69
C THR A 192 2.17 16.69 6.56
N LEU A 193 1.53 17.11 5.47
CA LEU A 193 1.27 16.24 4.32
C LEU A 193 2.57 15.78 3.62
N ARG A 194 3.58 16.64 3.54
CA ARG A 194 4.90 16.26 3.03
C ARG A 194 5.55 15.21 3.92
N ASP A 195 5.54 15.42 5.23
CA ASP A 195 6.15 14.47 6.17
C ASP A 195 5.41 13.11 6.15
N ILE A 196 4.09 13.09 5.98
CA ILE A 196 3.32 11.86 5.77
C ILE A 196 3.73 11.18 4.46
N LYS A 197 3.96 11.94 3.38
CA LYS A 197 4.44 11.40 2.10
C LYS A 197 5.78 10.71 2.26
N ASP A 198 6.71 11.35 2.96
CA ASP A 198 8.04 10.83 3.22
C ASP A 198 7.96 9.53 4.06
N CYS A 199 6.98 9.42 4.97
CA CYS A 199 6.70 8.18 5.69
C CYS A 199 6.28 7.05 4.73
N ILE A 200 5.40 7.32 3.76
CA ILE A 200 4.91 6.32 2.78
C ILE A 200 6.02 5.87 1.83
N GLU A 201 6.84 6.81 1.35
CA GLU A 201 7.94 6.53 0.41
C GLU A 201 9.05 5.67 1.03
N ARG A 202 9.17 5.66 2.36
CA ARG A 202 10.13 4.83 3.09
C ARG A 202 9.67 3.38 3.31
N LEU A 203 8.39 3.07 3.06
CA LEU A 203 7.82 1.75 3.30
C LEU A 203 8.30 0.73 2.25
N PRO A 204 8.43 -0.56 2.61
CA PRO A 204 8.88 -1.60 1.69
C PRO A 204 7.91 -1.74 0.50
N ALA A 205 8.42 -1.64 -0.72
CA ALA A 205 7.58 -1.61 -1.93
C ALA A 205 7.14 -3.01 -2.42
N THR A 206 7.81 -4.07 -1.98
CA THR A 206 7.55 -5.47 -2.37
C THR A 206 7.95 -6.44 -1.26
N ILE A 207 7.60 -7.72 -1.39
CA ILE A 207 7.98 -8.81 -0.47
C ILE A 207 9.50 -8.96 -0.34
#